data_AF-A0A357WVK1-F1
#
_entry.id   AF-A0A357WVK1-F1
#
_cell.length_a   1.000
_cell.length_b   1.000
_cell.length_c   1.000
_cell.angle_alpha   90.00
_cell.angle_beta   90.00
_cell.angle_gamma   90.00
#
_symmetry.space_group_name_H-M   'P 1'
#
loop_
_entity.id
_entity.type
_entity.pdbx_description
1 polymer ?
#
loop_
_entity_poly.entity_id
_entity_poly.type
_entity_poly.pdbx_seq_one_letter_code
_entity_poly.pdbx_strand_id
1 'polypeptide(L)'
;TLAQKGIALEINTSGLRQPMQKTLPDLPLICRFRELGGEMVTVGSDAHFPKDVGSNIIDGIQIAKQAGFRHIAVFHKGKLEMLPIE
;
A
#
# COMPACT_ATOMS: atom_id res chain seq x y z
N THR A 1 -15.85 9.16 1.86
CA THR A 1 -14.55 8.66 2.39
C THR A 1 -13.60 8.34 1.23
N LEU A 2 -12.34 7.95 1.46
CA LEU A 2 -11.41 7.55 0.38
C LEU A 2 -12.01 6.45 -0.50
N ALA A 3 -12.56 5.41 0.13
CA ALA A 3 -13.21 4.27 -0.53
C ALA A 3 -14.34 4.72 -1.47
N GLN A 4 -15.28 5.53 -0.96
CA GLN A 4 -16.41 6.04 -1.76
C GLN A 4 -16.00 6.96 -2.92
N LYS A 5 -14.84 7.62 -2.81
CA LYS A 5 -14.32 8.52 -3.84
C LYS A 5 -13.44 7.80 -4.86
N GLY A 6 -13.21 6.50 -4.71
CA GLY A 6 -12.26 5.77 -5.55
C GLY A 6 -10.84 6.32 -5.42
N ILE A 7 -10.42 6.72 -4.22
CA ILE A 7 -9.05 7.21 -3.97
C ILE A 7 -8.24 6.05 -3.39
N ALA A 8 -7.05 5.82 -3.94
CA ALA A 8 -6.15 4.79 -3.46
C ALA A 8 -5.61 5.11 -2.06
N LEU A 9 -5.47 4.08 -1.24
CA LEU A 9 -4.79 4.16 0.06
C LEU A 9 -3.34 3.69 -0.10
N GLU A 10 -2.38 4.50 0.34
CA GLU A 10 -0.98 4.07 0.36
C GLU A 10 -0.71 3.12 1.53
N ILE A 11 -0.04 2.01 1.25
CA ILE A 11 0.66 1.17 2.21
C ILE A 11 2.11 1.65 2.25
N ASN A 12 2.42 2.53 3.21
CA ASN A 12 3.74 3.09 3.37
C ASN A 12 4.61 2.14 4.22
N THR A 13 5.73 1.70 3.66
CA THR A 13 6.59 0.68 4.27
C THR A 13 7.70 1.26 5.13
N SER A 14 7.82 2.60 5.23
CA SER A 14 8.83 3.26 6.07
C SER A 14 8.70 2.92 7.54
N GLY A 15 7.49 2.67 8.03
CA GLY A 15 7.25 2.27 9.41
C GLY A 15 7.90 0.94 9.81
N LEU A 16 8.23 0.07 8.85
CA LEU A 16 8.95 -1.18 9.08
C LEU A 16 10.42 -0.93 9.45
N ARG A 17 11.00 0.21 9.02
CA ARG A 17 12.36 0.63 9.37
C ARG A 17 12.41 1.45 10.66
N GLN A 18 11.25 1.75 11.25
CA GLN A 18 11.11 2.49 12.49
C GLN A 18 10.86 1.52 13.66
N PRO A 19 10.99 1.98 14.93
CA PRO A 19 10.78 1.11 16.09
C PRO A 19 9.42 0.40 16.14
N MET A 20 8.40 0.96 15.48
CA MET A 20 7.06 0.37 15.44
C MET A 20 6.99 -0.94 14.64
N GLN A 21 7.87 -1.14 13.65
CA GLN A 21 7.96 -2.34 12.82
C GLN A 21 6.62 -2.75 12.16
N LYS A 22 5.89 -1.75 11.66
CA LYS A 22 4.62 -1.95 10.93
C LYS A 22 4.56 -1.02 9.73
N THR A 23 3.76 -1.38 8.73
CA THR A 23 3.38 -0.44 7.68
C THR A 23 2.53 0.70 8.25
N LEU A 24 2.44 1.78 7.49
CA LEU A 24 1.61 2.93 7.78
C LEU A 24 0.62 3.13 6.62
N PRO A 25 -0.68 2.85 6.80
CA PRO A 25 -1.30 2.26 7.98
C PRO A 25 -0.96 0.78 8.17
N ASP A 26 -1.28 0.22 9.33
CA ASP A 26 -1.06 -1.21 9.62
C ASP A 26 -2.18 -2.10 9.04
N LEU A 27 -1.95 -3.42 9.05
CA LEU A 27 -2.86 -4.39 8.42
C LEU A 27 -4.34 -4.22 8.84
N PRO A 28 -4.71 -4.07 10.14
CA PRO A 28 -6.11 -3.88 10.54
C PRO A 28 -6.79 -2.69 9.86
N LEU A 29 -6.08 -1.57 9.68
CA LEU A 29 -6.62 -0.39 9.01
C LEU A 29 -6.75 -0.59 7.50
N ILE A 30 -5.85 -1.35 6.88
CA ILE A 30 -5.92 -1.71 5.46
C ILE A 30 -7.10 -2.67 5.21
N CYS A 31 -7.29 -3.66 6.09
CA CYS A 31 -8.49 -4.51 6.09
C CYS A 31 -9.76 -3.67 6.24
N ARG A 32 -9.76 -2.69 7.16
CA ARG A 32 -10.90 -1.80 7.35
C ARG A 32 -11.20 -0.96 6.11
N PHE A 33 -10.18 -0.48 5.41
CA PHE A 33 -10.37 0.21 4.13
C PHE A 33 -11.02 -0.71 3.10
N ARG A 34 -10.61 -1.99 3.03
CA ARG A 34 -11.24 -2.99 2.15
C ARG A 34 -12.71 -3.25 2.50
N GLU A 35 -13.03 -3.43 3.78
CA GLU A 35 -14.40 -3.61 4.30
C GLU A 35 -15.32 -2.43 3.95
N LEU A 36 -14.77 -1.21 3.91
CA LEU A 36 -15.50 0.01 3.55
C LEU A 36 -15.68 0.20 2.04
N GLY A 37 -15.31 -0.80 1.22
CA GLY A 37 -15.42 -0.76 -0.24
C GLY A 37 -14.20 -0.16 -0.95
N GLY A 38 -13.06 -0.03 -0.26
CA GLY A 38 -11.81 0.39 -0.89
C GLY A 38 -11.28 -0.65 -1.88
N GLU A 39 -10.95 -0.22 -3.09
CA GLU A 39 -10.51 -1.13 -4.17
C GLU A 39 -9.04 -0.95 -4.56
N MET A 40 -8.46 0.21 -4.28
CA MET A 40 -7.13 0.58 -4.75
C MET A 40 -6.18 0.82 -3.58
N VAL A 41 -5.04 0.12 -3.62
CA VAL A 41 -3.92 0.36 -2.72
C VAL A 41 -2.65 0.60 -3.54
N THR A 42 -1.84 1.57 -3.12
CA THR A 42 -0.47 1.75 -3.62
C THR A 42 0.51 1.25 -2.56
N VAL A 43 1.77 1.02 -2.92
CA VAL A 43 2.84 0.67 -1.98
C VAL A 43 4.02 1.62 -2.17
N GLY A 44 4.50 2.23 -1.08
CA GLY A 44 5.52 3.27 -1.13
C GLY A 44 6.57 3.11 -0.02
N SER A 45 7.86 3.28 -0.38
CA SER A 45 8.97 3.15 0.57
C SER A 45 9.25 4.38 1.42
N ASP A 46 8.74 5.54 0.98
CA ASP A 46 8.99 6.86 1.57
C ASP A 46 10.50 7.09 1.84
N ALA A 47 11.29 6.78 0.81
CA ALA A 47 12.73 6.79 0.88
C ALA A 47 13.25 8.24 0.90
N HIS A 48 13.99 8.57 1.95
CA HIS A 48 14.71 9.84 2.07
C HIS A 48 16.21 9.70 1.75
N PHE A 49 16.69 8.46 1.55
CA PHE A 49 18.04 8.14 1.12
C PHE A 49 18.02 7.16 -0.05
N PRO A 50 18.99 7.19 -0.98
CA PRO A 50 19.03 6.29 -2.13
C PRO A 50 18.98 4.80 -1.77
N LYS A 51 19.62 4.42 -0.66
CA LYS A 51 19.63 3.03 -0.17
C LYS A 51 18.25 2.50 0.25
N ASP A 52 17.30 3.40 0.51
CA ASP A 52 15.97 3.05 1.00
C ASP A 52 14.93 2.96 -0.12
N VAL A 53 15.32 3.28 -1.36
CA VAL A 53 14.43 3.20 -2.53
C VAL A 53 13.98 1.76 -2.71
N GLY A 54 12.67 1.54 -2.63
CA GLY A 54 12.09 0.20 -2.76
C GLY A 54 12.21 -0.66 -1.51
N SER A 55 12.73 -0.12 -0.39
CA SER A 55 12.82 -0.86 0.87
C SER A 55 11.46 -1.36 1.31
N ASN A 56 11.39 -2.65 1.61
CA ASN A 56 10.22 -3.35 2.12
C ASN A 56 8.96 -3.29 1.22
N ILE A 57 9.10 -2.98 -0.09
CA ILE A 57 7.95 -3.00 -1.01
C ILE A 57 7.29 -4.39 -1.07
N ILE A 58 8.10 -5.46 -1.05
CA ILE A 58 7.58 -6.84 -1.01
C ILE A 58 6.74 -7.09 0.24
N ASP A 59 7.17 -6.60 1.42
CA ASP A 59 6.40 -6.70 2.65
C ASP A 59 5.06 -5.97 2.53
N GLY A 60 5.06 -4.75 1.97
CA GLY A 60 3.83 -3.98 1.73
C GLY A 60 2.86 -4.68 0.77
N ILE A 61 3.38 -5.36 -0.28
CA ILE A 61 2.57 -6.18 -1.18
C ILE A 61 1.98 -7.39 -0.45
N GLN A 62 2.73 -8.04 0.43
CA GLN A 62 2.20 -9.13 1.25
C GLN A 62 1.10 -8.65 2.21
N ILE A 63 1.24 -7.46 2.79
CA ILE A 63 0.19 -6.85 3.60
C ILE A 63 -1.07 -6.58 2.76
N ALA A 64 -0.93 -6.08 1.53
CA ALA A 64 -2.07 -5.91 0.62
C ALA A 64 -2.76 -7.25 0.33
N LYS A 65 -1.98 -8.31 0.06
CA LYS A 65 -2.48 -9.67 -0.16
C LYS A 65 -3.26 -10.19 1.05
N GLN A 66 -2.70 -10.04 2.25
CA GLN A 66 -3.33 -10.44 3.52
C GLN A 66 -4.64 -9.68 3.78
N ALA A 67 -4.70 -8.40 3.39
CA ALA A 67 -5.93 -7.59 3.46
C ALA A 67 -6.96 -7.92 2.37
N GLY A 68 -6.69 -8.89 1.49
CA GLY A 68 -7.62 -9.36 0.47
C GLY A 68 -7.60 -8.58 -0.85
N PHE A 69 -6.55 -7.77 -1.08
CA PHE A 69 -6.31 -7.18 -2.40
C PHE A 69 -5.67 -8.20 -3.34
N ARG A 70 -6.06 -8.16 -4.61
CA ARG A 70 -5.49 -9.00 -5.68
C ARG A 70 -4.59 -8.23 -6.63
N HIS A 71 -4.58 -6.91 -6.50
CA HIS A 71 -3.83 -6.01 -7.35
C HIS A 71 -3.31 -4.83 -6.53
N ILE A 72 -2.22 -4.24 -6.98
CA ILE A 72 -1.76 -2.90 -6.55
C ILE A 72 -2.06 -1.89 -7.65
N ALA A 73 -2.41 -0.68 -7.26
CA ALA A 73 -2.56 0.45 -8.17
C ALA A 73 -1.19 1.09 -8.43
N VAL A 74 -0.87 1.32 -9.70
CA VAL A 74 0.29 2.09 -10.15
C VAL A 74 -0.22 3.23 -11.01
N PHE A 75 0.38 4.41 -10.84
CA PHE A 75 0.03 5.58 -11.63
C PHE A 75 1.20 6.01 -12.51
N HIS A 76 1.03 5.93 -13.82
CA HIS A 76 2.00 6.44 -14.79
C HIS A 76 1.41 7.63 -15.53
N LYS A 77 2.00 8.83 -15.36
CA LYS A 77 1.48 10.09 -15.95
C LYS A 77 0.00 10.34 -15.62
N GLY A 78 -0.39 10.05 -14.38
CA GLY A 78 -1.77 10.18 -13.89
C GLY A 78 -2.74 9.10 -14.39
N LYS A 79 -2.28 8.13 -15.19
CA LYS A 79 -3.10 7.00 -15.64
C LYS A 79 -2.92 5.82 -14.69
N LEU A 80 -4.05 5.26 -14.26
CA LEU A 80 -4.12 4.08 -13.42
C LEU A 80 -3.77 2.82 -14.22
N GLU A 81 -2.95 1.96 -13.62
CA GLU A 81 -2.69 0.58 -14.03
C GLU A 81 -2.80 -0.33 -12.80
N MET A 82 -3.55 -1.43 -12.91
CA MET A 82 -3.72 -2.40 -11.81
C MET A 82 -2.81 -3.60 -12.07
N LEU A 83 -1.76 -3.73 -11.28
CA LEU A 83 -0.81 -4.85 -11.40
C LEU A 83 -1.21 -5.99 -10.46
N PRO A 84 -1.25 -7.25 -10.92
CA PRO A 84 -1.63 -8.38 -10.07
C PRO A 84 -0.62 -8.62 -8.95
N ILE A 85 -1.12 -9.09 -7.81
CA ILE A 85 -0.31 -9.60 -6.71
C ILE A 85 -0.22 -11.12 -6.86
N GLU A 86 0.99 -11.64 -7.03
CA GLU A 86 1.26 -13.10 -7.05
C GLU A 86 1.23 -13.72 -5.64
#